data_AF-A0A392Q3K7-F1
#
_entry.id   AF-A0A392Q3K7-F1
#
_cell.length_a   1.000
_cell.length_b   1.000
_cell.length_c   1.000
_cell.angle_alpha   90.00
_cell.angle_beta   90.00
_cell.angle_gamma   90.00
#
_symmetry.space_group_name_H-M   'P 1'
#
loop_
_entity.id
_entity.type
_entity.pdbx_description
1 polymer ?
#
loop_
_entity_poly.entity_id
_entity_poly.type
_entity_poly.pdbx_seq_one_letter_code
_entity_poly.pdbx_strand_id
1 'polypeptide(L)'
;MRACVFGGNLSVLVNGSSTAEININRGLKQGDLLAPFLFLLVVEGFGGAMTKAVDIGAFKGFPIHRGGLSISHLQYADDTLYIEEVSVENLWAINVTP
;
A
#
# COMPACT_ATOMS: atom_id res chain seq x y z
N MET A 1 0.40 -4.33 -16.08
CA MET A 1 0.98 -4.42 -14.72
C MET A 1 2.22 -5.27 -14.65
N ARG A 2 2.18 -6.55 -15.03
CA ARG A 2 3.29 -7.49 -14.78
C ARG A 2 4.65 -7.02 -15.35
N ALA A 3 4.66 -6.45 -16.55
CA ALA A 3 5.87 -5.90 -17.17
C ALA A 3 6.47 -4.69 -16.43
N CYS A 4 5.65 -3.89 -15.73
CA CYS A 4 6.10 -2.70 -14.99
C CYS A 4 6.59 -3.04 -13.58
N VAL A 5 6.04 -4.09 -12.97
CA VAL A 5 6.33 -4.49 -11.58
C VAL A 5 7.37 -5.61 -11.52
N PHE A 6 7.39 -6.52 -12.48
CA PHE A 6 8.23 -7.73 -12.48
C PHE A 6 9.15 -7.80 -13.71
N GLY A 7 9.30 -6.70 -14.44
CA GLY A 7 9.98 -6.69 -15.72
C GLY A 7 10.88 -5.47 -15.88
N GLY A 8 12.07 -5.74 -16.42
CA GLY A 8 12.95 -4.72 -16.93
C GLY A 8 14.38 -4.87 -16.42
N ASN A 9 15.27 -4.28 -17.19
CA ASN A 9 16.66 -4.19 -16.85
C ASN A 9 17.01 -2.79 -16.34
N LEU A 10 18.01 -2.70 -15.46
CA LEU A 10 18.54 -1.45 -14.91
C LEU A 10 20.06 -1.53 -14.82
N SER A 11 20.74 -0.43 -15.11
CA SER A 11 22.14 -0.22 -14.74
C SER A 11 22.24 1.03 -13.88
N VAL A 12 23.24 1.07 -13.00
CA VAL A 12 23.50 2.22 -12.13
C VAL A 12 24.70 2.96 -12.69
N LEU A 13 24.64 4.30 -12.73
CA LEU A 13 25.79 5.12 -13.10
C LEU A 13 26.66 5.34 -11.86
N VAL A 14 27.91 4.88 -11.91
CA VAL A 14 28.94 5.13 -10.90
C VAL A 14 30.01 6.01 -11.52
N ASN A 15 30.17 7.24 -11.01
CA ASN A 15 31.06 8.25 -11.58
C ASN A 15 30.82 8.51 -13.08
N GLY A 16 29.55 8.49 -13.50
CA GLY A 16 29.15 8.69 -14.91
C GLY A 16 29.37 7.46 -15.81
N SER A 17 29.94 6.37 -15.31
CA SER A 17 30.10 5.12 -16.05
C SER A 17 29.01 4.12 -15.64
N SER A 18 28.42 3.43 -16.63
CA SER A 18 27.35 2.46 -16.37
C SER A 18 27.91 1.15 -15.83
N THR A 19 27.24 0.58 -14.81
CA THR A 19 27.51 -0.78 -14.34
C THR A 19 26.98 -1.84 -15.30
N ALA A 20 27.31 -3.10 -15.03
CA ALA A 20 26.61 -4.22 -15.66
C ALA A 20 25.09 -4.13 -15.40
N GLU A 21 24.35 -4.66 -16.36
CA GLU A 21 22.90 -4.62 -16.35
C GLU A 21 22.34 -5.64 -15.35
N ILE A 22 21.36 -5.22 -14.55
CA ILE A 22 20.70 -6.00 -13.51
C ILE A 22 19.25 -6.23 -13.93
N ASN A 23 18.82 -7.48 -13.90
CA ASN A 23 17.43 -7.83 -14.16
C ASN A 23 16.58 -7.62 -12.90
N ILE A 24 15.56 -6.77 -12.99
CA ILE A 24 14.66 -6.45 -11.89
C ILE A 24 13.47 -7.41 -11.92
N ASN A 25 13.39 -8.27 -10.91
CA ASN A 25 12.26 -9.20 -10.73
C ASN A 25 11.08 -8.57 -9.99
N ARG A 26 11.28 -7.47 -9.26
CA ARG A 26 10.22 -6.78 -8.51
C ARG A 26 10.53 -5.30 -8.32
N GLY A 27 9.49 -4.47 -8.30
CA GLY A 27 9.58 -3.06 -7.95
C GLY A 27 9.28 -2.14 -9.13
N LEU A 28 8.96 -0.89 -8.81
CA LEU A 28 8.69 0.17 -9.78
C LEU A 28 9.93 1.03 -9.95
N LYS A 29 10.23 1.42 -11.18
CA LYS A 29 11.33 2.35 -11.47
C LYS A 29 10.90 3.76 -11.06
N GLN A 30 11.74 4.46 -10.30
CA GLN A 30 11.50 5.86 -10.00
C GLN A 30 11.47 6.67 -11.30
N GLY A 31 10.44 7.50 -11.47
CA GLY A 31 10.20 8.21 -12.72
C GLY A 31 9.45 7.41 -13.79
N ASP A 32 9.00 6.18 -13.50
CA ASP A 32 8.06 5.46 -14.36
C ASP A 32 6.70 6.19 -14.37
N LEU A 33 6.25 6.55 -15.57
CA LEU A 33 4.98 7.25 -15.79
C LEU A 33 3.77 6.46 -15.29
N LEU A 34 3.88 5.14 -15.16
CA LEU A 34 2.80 4.28 -14.67
C LEU A 34 2.80 4.10 -13.15
N ALA A 35 3.89 4.43 -12.45
CA ALA A 35 3.97 4.23 -11.01
C ALA A 35 2.85 4.94 -10.23
N PRO A 36 2.51 6.23 -10.49
CA PRO A 36 1.43 6.90 -9.76
C PRO A 36 0.07 6.21 -9.91
N PHE A 37 -0.25 5.69 -11.10
CA PHE A 37 -1.48 4.97 -11.34
C PHE A 37 -1.53 3.64 -10.56
N LEU A 38 -0.39 2.95 -10.48
CA LEU A 38 -0.29 1.70 -9.72
C LEU A 38 -0.44 1.95 -8.21
N PHE A 39 0.09 3.05 -7.67
CA PHE A 39 -0.15 3.44 -6.28
C PHE A 39 -1.65 3.69 -6.01
N LEU A 40 -2.34 4.42 -6.90
CA LEU A 40 -3.78 4.65 -6.76
C LEU A 40 -4.59 3.36 -6.78
N LEU A 41 -4.25 2.40 -7.65
CA LEU A 41 -4.91 1.09 -7.67
C LEU A 41 -4.72 0.32 -6.37
N VAL A 42 -3.54 0.38 -5.77
CA VAL A 42 -3.25 -0.27 -4.48
C VAL A 42 -4.04 0.40 -3.36
N VAL A 43 -4.06 1.73 -3.32
CA VAL A 43 -4.82 2.51 -2.31
C VAL A 43 -6.31 2.21 -2.39
N GLU A 44 -6.89 2.23 -3.59
CA GLU A 44 -8.32 1.94 -3.79
C GLU A 44 -8.65 0.49 -3.39
N GLY A 45 -7.83 -0.47 -3.81
CA GLY A 45 -8.03 -1.89 -3.48
C GLY A 45 -7.91 -2.16 -1.98
N PHE A 46 -6.92 -1.54 -1.32
CA PHE A 46 -6.76 -1.61 0.13
C PHE A 46 -7.94 -0.95 0.86
N GLY A 47 -8.37 0.23 0.42
CA GLY A 47 -9.51 0.91 1.04
C GLY A 47 -10.81 0.11 0.95
N GLY A 48 -11.04 -0.58 -0.17
CA GLY A 48 -12.12 -1.54 -0.32
C GLY A 48 -12.00 -2.73 0.63
N ALA A 49 -10.81 -3.32 0.76
CA ALA A 49 -10.56 -4.41 1.71
C ALA A 49 -10.78 -3.97 3.16
N MET A 50 -10.35 -2.76 3.51
CA MET A 50 -10.50 -2.20 4.85
C MET A 50 -11.95 -1.88 5.18
N THR A 51 -12.70 -1.35 4.21
CA THR A 51 -14.16 -1.16 4.34
C THR A 51 -14.83 -2.50 4.62
N LYS A 52 -14.46 -3.55 3.86
CA LYS A 52 -15.00 -4.89 4.07
C LYS A 52 -14.65 -5.45 5.45
N ALA A 53 -13.42 -5.22 5.93
CA ALA A 53 -12.98 -5.65 7.25
C ALA A 53 -13.80 -4.99 8.38
N VAL A 54 -14.14 -3.71 8.23
CA VAL A 54 -15.03 -2.99 9.14
C VAL A 54 -16.45 -3.57 9.09
N ASP A 55 -16.99 -3.78 7.88
CA ASP A 55 -18.36 -4.29 7.70
C ASP A 55 -18.59 -5.66 8.34
N ILE A 56 -17.57 -6.54 8.30
CA ILE A 56 -17.64 -7.88 8.92
C ILE A 56 -17.21 -7.88 10.40
N GLY A 57 -16.86 -6.72 10.96
CA GLY A 57 -16.40 -6.59 12.35
C GLY A 57 -15.01 -7.16 12.61
N ALA A 58 -14.23 -7.48 11.57
CA ALA A 58 -12.83 -7.92 11.71
C ALA A 58 -11.91 -6.76 12.10
N PHE A 59 -12.33 -5.52 11.86
CA PHE A 59 -11.64 -4.31 12.30
C PHE A 59 -12.63 -3.28 12.84
N LYS A 60 -12.28 -2.64 13.96
CA LYS A 60 -13.08 -1.57 14.57
C LYS A 60 -12.43 -0.22 14.30
N GLY A 61 -12.94 0.48 13.30
CA GLY A 61 -12.52 1.84 13.00
C GLY A 61 -12.95 2.83 14.10
N PHE A 62 -12.40 4.04 14.03
CA PHE A 62 -12.73 5.11 14.95
C PHE A 62 -14.02 5.84 14.53
N PRO A 63 -15.06 5.89 15.40
CA PRO A 63 -16.30 6.60 15.09
C PRO A 63 -16.11 8.12 15.19
N ILE A 64 -16.42 8.87 14.12
CA ILE A 64 -16.35 10.34 14.14
C ILE A 64 -17.60 10.96 14.78
N HIS A 65 -18.75 10.32 14.62
CA HIS A 65 -20.02 10.87 15.09
C HIS A 65 -21.02 9.78 15.46
N ARG A 66 -22.03 10.13 16.28
CA ARG A 66 -23.13 9.21 16.66
C ARG A 66 -23.98 8.73 15.47
N GLY A 67 -23.76 9.28 14.26
CA GLY A 67 -24.47 8.94 13.02
C GLY A 67 -23.88 7.79 12.20
N GLY A 68 -22.92 7.03 12.74
CA GLY A 68 -22.43 5.79 12.11
C GLY A 68 -21.27 5.96 11.10
N LEU A 69 -20.74 7.17 10.92
CA LEU A 69 -19.52 7.37 10.14
C LEU A 69 -18.29 6.96 10.97
N SER A 70 -17.56 5.96 10.47
CA SER A 70 -16.32 5.46 11.04
C SER A 70 -15.18 5.64 10.05
N ILE A 71 -14.03 6.12 10.50
CA ILE A 71 -12.78 6.11 9.74
C ILE A 71 -11.97 4.91 10.21
N SER A 72 -11.39 4.15 9.30
CA SER A 72 -10.50 3.03 9.63
C SER A 72 -9.05 3.26 9.23
N HIS A 73 -8.81 4.08 8.20
CA HIS A 73 -7.49 4.30 7.64
C HIS A 73 -7.39 5.63 6.89
N LEU A 74 -6.17 6.11 6.74
CA LEU A 74 -5.79 7.21 5.85
C LEU A 74 -4.51 6.80 5.11
N GLN A 75 -4.47 6.98 3.79
CA GLN A 75 -3.35 6.57 2.96
C GLN A 75 -2.76 7.74 2.18
N TYR A 76 -1.43 7.75 2.08
CA TYR A 76 -0.68 8.66 1.22
C TYR A 76 0.56 7.95 0.69
N ALA A 77 0.61 7.73 -0.64
CA ALA A 77 1.70 6.99 -1.28
C ALA A 77 1.97 5.63 -0.61
N ASP A 78 3.12 5.47 0.05
CA ASP A 78 3.54 4.30 0.80
C ASP A 78 3.19 4.33 2.30
N ASP A 79 2.70 5.46 2.80
CA ASP A 79 2.28 5.61 4.20
C ASP A 79 0.80 5.23 4.37
N THR A 80 0.52 4.43 5.40
CA THR A 80 -0.85 4.09 5.84
C THR A 80 -0.97 4.32 7.34
N LEU A 81 -1.87 5.21 7.73
CA LEU A 81 -2.26 5.43 9.11
C LEU A 81 -3.53 4.66 9.40
N TYR A 82 -3.49 3.77 10.39
CA TYR A 82 -4.67 3.12 10.94
C TYR A 82 -5.30 4.01 12.01
N ILE A 83 -6.62 4.18 11.94
CA ILE A 83 -7.39 5.00 12.87
C ILE A 83 -8.49 4.12 13.45
N GLU A 84 -8.37 3.79 14.73
CA GLU A 84 -9.10 2.69 15.32
C GLU A 84 -9.45 2.92 16.79
N GLU A 85 -10.38 2.11 17.29
CA GLU A 85 -10.55 1.92 18.72
C GLU A 85 -9.43 1.03 19.28
N VAL A 86 -8.98 1.33 20.50
CA VAL A 86 -7.95 0.52 21.17
C VAL A 86 -8.51 -0.87 21.45
N SER A 87 -8.04 -1.86 20.71
CA SER A 87 -8.45 -3.25 20.90
C SER A 87 -7.35 -4.22 20.47
N VAL A 88 -7.25 -5.35 21.17
CA VAL A 88 -6.26 -6.39 20.84
C VAL A 88 -6.63 -7.06 19.52
N GLU A 89 -7.93 -7.16 19.22
CA GLU A 89 -8.44 -7.72 17.97
C GLU A 89 -7.95 -6.92 16.76
N ASN A 90 -7.96 -5.59 16.84
CA ASN A 90 -7.43 -4.73 15.77
C ASN A 90 -5.93 -4.92 15.55
N LEU A 91 -5.15 -5.10 16.63
CA LEU A 91 -3.72 -5.40 16.52
C LEU A 91 -3.47 -6.70 15.75
N TRP A 92 -4.30 -7.73 15.97
CA TRP A 92 -4.23 -8.97 15.20
C TRP A 92 -4.70 -8.80 13.76
N ALA A 93 -5.70 -7.97 13.52
CA ALA A 93 -6.21 -7.69 12.18
C ALA A 93 -5.18 -6.95 11.29
N ILE A 94 -4.38 -6.07 11.88
CA ILE A 94 -3.30 -5.35 11.16
C ILE A 94 -2.02 -6.20 11.06
N ASN A 95 -1.79 -7.12 11.99
CA ASN A 95 -0.60 -7.96 11.97
C ASN A 95 -0.62 -8.92 10.76
N VAL A 96 -0.01 -8.47 9.68
CA VAL A 96 0.40 -9.36 8.58
C VAL A 96 1.54 -10.19 9.15
N THR A 97 1.22 -11.43 9.54
CA THR A 97 2.25 -12.39 9.91
C THR A 97 3.14 -12.62 8.67
N PRO A 98 4.47 -12.46 8.78
CA PRO A 98 5.39 -12.66 7.67
C PRO A 98 5.42 -14.13 7.20
#